data_AF-A0A7W9BKH5-F1
#
_entry.id   AF-A0A7W9BKH5-F1
#
_cell.length_a   1.000
_cell.length_b   1.000
_cell.length_c   1.000
_cell.angle_alpha   90.00
_cell.angle_beta   90.00
_cell.angle_gamma   90.00
#
_symmetry.space_group_name_H-M   'P 1'
#
loop_
_entity.id
_entity.type
_entity.pdbx_description
1 polymer ?
#
loop_
_entity_poly.entity_id
_entity_poly.type
_entity_poly.pdbx_seq_one_letter_code
_entity_poly.pdbx_strand_id
1 'polypeptide(L)' 'MIYPLSGLVIGAILGAFSAKRRGGKTLDLLQWGGVLAIMGAILGMFALVMIERASI' A
#
# COMPACT_ATOMS: atom_id res chain seq x y z
N MET A 1 -3.47 9.61 10.90
CA MET A 1 -4.02 8.25 10.73
C MET A 1 -4.50 7.93 9.31
N ILE A 2 -4.98 8.91 8.53
CA ILE A 2 -5.46 8.64 7.16
C ILE A 2 -4.34 8.25 6.17
N TYR A 3 -3.13 8.84 6.29
CA TYR A 3 -2.04 8.59 5.32
C TYR A 3 -1.58 7.12 5.23
N PRO A 4 -1.32 6.39 6.33
CA PRO A 4 -1.01 4.96 6.26
C PRO A 4 -2.14 4.12 5.65
N LEU A 5 -3.39 4.42 6.00
CA LEU A 5 -4.55 3.68 5.49
C LEU A 5 -4.75 3.89 3.98
N SER A 6 -4.60 5.14 3.51
CA SER A 6 -4.62 5.44 2.08
C SER A 6 -3.50 4.70 1.35
N GLY A 7 -2.29 4.72 1.89
CA GLY A 7 -1.15 3.98 1.33
C GLY A 7 -1.41 2.47 1.27
N LEU A 8 -2.01 1.90 2.33
CA LEU A 8 -2.39 0.49 2.38
C LEU A 8 -3.36 0.11 1.26
N VAL A 9 -4.44 0.87 1.11
CA VAL A 9 -5.49 0.58 0.11
C VAL A 9 -4.96 0.76 -1.30
N ILE A 10 -4.21 1.84 -1.56
CA ILE A 10 -3.60 2.09 -2.86
C ILE A 10 -2.61 0.98 -3.21
N GLY A 11 -1.74 0.61 -2.27
CA GLY A 11 -0.78 -0.47 -2.43
C GLY A 11 -1.47 -1.81 -2.72
N ALA A 12 -2.51 -2.16 -1.96
CA ALA A 12 -3.29 -3.38 -2.16
C ALA A 12 -3.88 -3.47 -3.56
N ILE A 13 -4.52 -2.38 -4.02
CA ILE A 13 -5.15 -2.32 -5.34
C ILE A 13 -4.09 -2.45 -6.44
N LEU A 14 -3.00 -1.69 -6.35
CA LEU A 14 -1.92 -1.72 -7.34
C LEU A 14 -1.27 -3.09 -7.43
N GLY A 15 -1.05 -3.76 -6.29
CA GLY A 15 -0.45 -5.09 -6.25
C GLY A 15 -1.36 -6.17 -6.81
N ALA A 16 -2.62 -6.22 -6.35
CA ALA A 16 -3.60 -7.17 -6.88
C ALA A 16 -3.84 -6.95 -8.38
N PHE A 17 -3.90 -5.70 -8.84
CA PHE A 17 -4.03 -5.37 -10.25
C PHE A 17 -2.82 -5.79 -11.08
N SER A 18 -1.62 -5.59 -10.56
CA SER A 18 -0.37 -6.00 -11.21
C SER A 18 -0.29 -7.52 -11.36
N ALA A 19 -0.66 -8.28 -10.33
CA ALA A 19 -0.75 -9.74 -10.41
C ALA A 19 -1.81 -10.20 -11.41
N LYS A 20 -2.99 -9.56 -11.40
CA LYS A 20 -4.07 -9.87 -12.34
C LYS A 20 -3.65 -9.65 -13.80
N ARG A 21 -2.95 -8.55 -14.09
CA ARG A 21 -2.42 -8.26 -15.44
C ARG A 21 -1.42 -9.30 -15.95
N ARG A 22 -0.75 -10.01 -15.04
CA ARG A 22 0.20 -11.08 -15.35
C ARG A 22 -0.44 -12.48 -15.39
N GLY A 23 -1.77 -12.57 -15.26
CA GLY A 23 -2.48 -13.85 -15.25
C GLY A 23 -2.36 -14.63 -13.95
N GLY A 24 -1.99 -13.98 -12.84
CA GLY A 24 -1.85 -14.62 -11.53
C GLY A 24 -3.19 -15.17 -10.99
N LYS A 25 -3.10 -16.24 -10.19
CA LYS A 25 -4.24 -16.84 -9.48
C LYS A 25 -4.60 -16.01 -8.24
N THR A 26 -5.72 -16.34 -7.58
CA THR A 26 -6.18 -15.63 -6.37
C THR A 26 -5.11 -15.49 -5.30
N LEU A 27 -4.29 -16.54 -5.08
CA LEU A 27 -3.19 -16.48 -4.12
C LEU A 27 -2.11 -15.47 -4.53
N ASP A 28 -1.83 -15.31 -5.83
CA ASP A 28 -0.89 -14.30 -6.32
C ASP A 28 -1.46 -12.89 -6.12
N LEU A 29 -2.75 -12.70 -6.37
CA LEU A 29 -3.42 -11.41 -6.13
C LEU A 29 -3.32 -11.01 -4.65
N LEU A 30 -3.52 -11.96 -3.73
CA LEU A 30 -3.41 -11.72 -2.30
C LEU A 30 -1.96 -11.45 -1.87
N GLN A 31 -0.98 -12.17 -2.40
CA GLN A 31 0.43 -11.94 -2.07
C GLN A 31 0.93 -10.61 -2.61
N TRP A 32 0.75 -10.33 -3.90
CA TRP A 32 1.18 -9.08 -4.51
C TRP A 32 0.43 -7.88 -3.92
N GLY A 33 -0.89 -8.02 -3.73
CA GLY A 33 -1.69 -7.02 -3.03
C GLY A 33 -1.19 -6.78 -1.61
N GLY A 34 -0.98 -7.84 -0.82
CA GLY A 34 -0.52 -7.74 0.56
C GLY A 34 0.86 -7.09 0.69
N VAL A 35 1.83 -7.48 -0.14
CA VAL A 35 3.18 -6.89 -0.13
C VAL A 35 3.13 -5.40 -0.45
N LEU A 36 2.43 -5.01 -1.52
CA LEU A 36 2.34 -3.60 -1.89
C LEU A 36 1.47 -2.78 -0.91
N ALA A 37 0.47 -3.40 -0.28
CA ALA A 37 -0.31 -2.77 0.78
C ALA A 37 0.57 -2.42 1.99
N ILE A 38 1.41 -3.36 2.44
CA ILE A 38 2.35 -3.14 3.55
C ILE A 38 3.34 -2.04 3.19
N MET A 39 3.94 -2.10 1.99
CA MET A 39 4.85 -1.05 1.54
C MET A 39 4.18 0.32 1.48
N GLY A 40 2.97 0.40 0.92
CA GLY A 40 2.20 1.64 0.85
C GLY A 40 1.85 2.20 2.23
N ALA A 41 1.47 1.33 3.18
CA ALA A 41 1.19 1.72 4.55
C ALA A 41 2.42 2.30 5.26
N ILE A 42 3.59 1.66 5.07
CA ILE A 42 4.87 2.14 5.62
C ILE A 42 5.23 3.50 5.03
N LEU A 43 5.10 3.70 3.72
CA LEU A 43 5.31 5.01 3.09
C LEU A 43 4.34 6.07 3.62
N GLY A 44 3.07 5.72 3.80
CA GLY A 44 2.07 6.60 4.40
C GLY A 44 2.35 6.94 5.87
N MET A 45 2.95 6.03 6.62
CA MET A 45 3.43 6.27 8.00
C MET A 45 4.57 7.28 8.02
N PHE A 46 5.57 7.13 7.13
CA PHE A 46 6.64 8.12 7.01
C PHE A 46 6.09 9.49 6.60
N ALA A 47 5.18 9.54 5.62
CA ALA A 47 4.53 10.78 5.21
C ALA A 47 3.78 11.45 6.37
N LEU A 48 3.01 10.69 7.15
CA LEU A 48 2.33 11.21 8.34
C LEU A 48 3.32 11.82 9.33
N VAL A 49 4.39 11.10 9.66
CA VAL A 49 5.40 11.59 10.63
C VAL A 49 6.07 12.86 10.10
N MET A 50 6.45 12.91 8.82
CA MET A 50 7.07 14.09 8.24
C MET A 50 6.13 15.31 8.27
N ILE A 51 4.87 15.14 7.91
CA ILE A 51 3.86 16.22 7.95
C ILE A 51 3.67 16.72 9.38
N GLU A 52 3.50 15.80 10.33
CA GLU A 52 3.33 16.15 11.75
C GLU A 52 4.54 16.95 12.27
N ARG A 53 5.76 16.49 11.96
CA ARG A 53 7.00 17.15 12.38
C ARG A 53 7.24 18.50 11.70
N ALA A 54 6.73 18.70 10.49
CA ALA A 54 6.82 19.97 9.79
C ALA A 54 5.75 20.98 10.26
N SER A 55 4.68 20.51 10.92
CA SER A 55 3.58 21.35 11.42
C SER A 55 3.76 21.87 12.85
N ILE A 56 4.80 21.41 13.56
CA ILE A 56 5.21 21.85 14.90
C ILE A 56 6.36 22.83 14.76
#